data_AF-A0A956EQ61-F1
#
_entry.id   AF-A0A956EQ61-F1
#
_cell.length_a   1.000
_cell.length_b   1.000
_cell.length_c   1.000
_cell.angle_alpha   90.00
_cell.angle_beta   90.00
_cell.angle_gamma   90.00
#
_symmetry.space_group_name_H-M   'P 1'
#
loop_
_entity.id
_entity.type
_entity.pdbx_description
1 polymer ?
#
loop_
_entity_poly.entity_id
_entity_poly.type
_entity_poly.pdbx_seq_one_letter_code
_entity_poly.pdbx_strand_id
1 'polypeptide(L)'
;MARINIVDPKTASGETKELLDGVQQALGATPNFIRVLANSPSALRAFLGLHQIASSGSLEAPTRERIALAVAEQNACQYCVSAH
;
A
#
# COMPACT_ATOMS: atom_id res chain seq x y z
N MET A 1 13.13 4.16 -10.61
CA MET A 1 12.76 5.47 -10.03
C MET A 1 11.29 5.74 -10.27
N ALA A 2 10.59 6.36 -9.31
CA ALA A 2 9.17 6.68 -9.46
C ALA A 2 8.95 7.73 -10.55
N ARG A 3 7.95 7.52 -11.41
CA ARG A 3 7.54 8.47 -12.46
C ARG A 3 6.41 9.40 -12.02
N ILE A 4 5.73 9.03 -10.93
CA ILE A 4 4.66 9.81 -10.30
C ILE A 4 5.25 10.39 -9.01
N ASN A 5 4.80 11.59 -8.65
CA ASN A 5 5.18 12.26 -7.42
C ASN A 5 4.98 11.34 -6.20
N ILE A 6 5.98 11.26 -5.34
CA ILE A 6 5.88 10.53 -4.07
C ILE A 6 5.51 11.55 -2.99
N VAL A 7 4.25 11.58 -2.57
CA VAL A 7 3.75 12.56 -1.60
C VAL A 7 4.54 12.45 -0.29
N ASP A 8 4.97 13.59 0.27
CA ASP A 8 5.49 13.65 1.63
C ASP A 8 4.31 13.66 2.63
N PRO A 9 4.15 12.62 3.48
CA PRO A 9 3.06 12.56 4.45
C PRO A 9 2.99 13.77 5.39
N LYS A 10 4.12 14.44 5.65
CA LYS A 10 4.17 15.63 6.50
C LYS A 10 3.47 16.84 5.89
N THR A 11 3.34 16.87 4.57
CA THR A 11 2.74 17.97 3.80
C THR A 11 1.30 17.67 3.38
N ALA A 12 0.83 16.44 3.57
CA ALA A 12 -0.54 16.05 3.25
C ALA A 12 -1.55 16.72 4.18
N SER A 13 -2.76 16.94 3.68
CA SER A 13 -3.87 17.52 4.44
C SER A 13 -5.20 16.83 4.11
N GLY A 14 -6.22 17.08 4.92
CA GLY A 14 -7.56 16.49 4.76
C GLY A 14 -7.53 14.96 4.78
N GLU A 15 -8.41 14.36 3.98
CA GLU A 15 -8.58 12.90 3.92
C GLU A 15 -7.29 12.14 3.58
N THR A 16 -6.45 12.66 2.66
CA THR A 16 -5.17 12.02 2.34
C THR A 16 -4.29 11.90 3.58
N LYS A 17 -4.25 12.92 4.44
CA LYS A 17 -3.47 12.87 5.68
C LYS A 17 -4.02 11.82 6.64
N GLU A 18 -5.33 11.77 6.83
CA GLU A 18 -5.98 10.79 7.71
C GLU A 18 -5.67 9.35 7.27
N LEU A 19 -5.76 9.07 5.96
CA LEU A 19 -5.42 7.76 5.41
C LEU A 19 -3.93 7.42 5.57
N LEU A 20 -3.02 8.37 5.34
CA LEU A 20 -1.58 8.17 5.49
C LEU A 20 -1.17 7.96 6.95
N ASP A 21 -1.75 8.73 7.88
CA ASP A 21 -1.51 8.58 9.32
C ASP A 21 -1.99 7.20 9.80
N GLY A 22 -3.12 6.71 9.29
CA GLY A 22 -3.60 5.35 9.57
C GLY A 22 -2.63 4.26 9.09
N VAL A 23 -2.06 4.41 7.89
CA VAL A 23 -1.03 3.48 7.39
C VAL A 23 0.23 3.52 8.27
N GLN A 24 0.69 4.72 8.61
CA GLN A 24 1.86 4.91 9.48
C GLN A 24 1.65 4.27 10.86
N GLN A 25 0.45 4.38 11.43
CA GLN A 25 0.10 3.75 12.71
C GLN A 25 0.09 2.22 12.62
N ALA A 26 -0.43 1.66 11.52
CA ALA A 26 -0.56 0.22 11.34
C ALA A 26 0.79 -0.46 11.04
N LEU A 27 1.66 0.18 10.24
CA LEU A 27 2.87 -0.44 9.72
C LEU A 27 4.18 0.12 10.32
N GLY A 28 4.11 1.22 11.08
CA GLY A 28 5.30 1.95 11.56
C GLY A 28 6.06 2.70 10.45
N ALA A 29 5.58 2.64 9.22
CA ALA A 29 6.14 3.34 8.06
C ALA A 29 5.04 3.61 7.03
N THR A 30 5.32 4.54 6.11
CA THR A 30 4.46 4.82 4.95
C THR A 30 5.19 4.41 3.66
N PRO A 31 4.94 3.22 3.10
CA PRO A 31 5.64 2.74 1.92
C PRO A 31 5.46 3.66 0.70
N ASN A 32 6.45 3.68 -0.21
CA ASN A 32 6.42 4.60 -1.36
C ASN A 32 5.22 4.38 -2.28
N PHE A 33 4.73 3.15 -2.44
CA PHE A 33 3.53 2.88 -3.22
C PHE A 33 2.27 3.55 -2.64
N ILE A 34 2.10 3.50 -1.31
CA ILE A 34 1.02 4.20 -0.61
C ILE A 34 1.14 5.72 -0.80
N ARG A 35 2.35 6.25 -0.68
CA ARG A 35 2.66 7.68 -0.90
C ARG A 35 2.41 8.13 -2.35
N VAL A 36 2.51 7.22 -3.33
CA VAL A 36 2.16 7.51 -4.72
C VAL A 36 0.64 7.51 -4.90
N LEU A 37 -0.10 6.56 -4.32
CA LEU A 37 -1.56 6.57 -4.36
C LEU A 37 -2.15 7.81 -3.68
N ALA A 38 -1.47 8.38 -2.70
CA ALA A 38 -1.86 9.60 -2.00
C ALA A 38 -2.02 10.85 -2.89
N ASN A 39 -1.55 10.83 -4.15
CA ASN A 39 -1.91 11.86 -5.13
C ASN A 39 -3.42 11.89 -5.43
N SER A 40 -4.16 10.83 -5.11
CA SER A 40 -5.62 10.76 -5.18
C SER A 40 -6.18 10.10 -3.90
N PRO A 41 -6.87 10.86 -3.03
CA PRO A 41 -7.49 10.29 -1.83
C PRO A 41 -8.40 9.09 -2.14
N SER A 42 -9.13 9.16 -3.26
CA SER A 42 -10.00 8.07 -3.70
C SER A 42 -9.24 6.81 -4.13
N ALA A 43 -8.11 6.94 -4.82
CA ALA A 43 -7.29 5.80 -5.17
C ALA A 43 -6.65 5.15 -3.93
N LEU A 44 -6.14 5.97 -3.01
CA LEU A 44 -5.59 5.50 -1.74
C LEU A 44 -6.65 4.76 -0.90
N ARG A 45 -7.83 5.35 -0.72
CA ARG A 45 -8.94 4.75 0.03
C ARG A 45 -9.38 3.42 -0.59
N ALA A 46 -9.52 3.37 -1.92
CA ALA A 46 -9.92 2.16 -2.62
C ALA A 46 -8.91 1.02 -2.41
N PHE A 47 -7.61 1.32 -2.54
CA PHE A 47 -6.55 0.32 -2.33
C PHE A 47 -6.54 -0.20 -0.89
N LEU A 48 -6.59 0.70 0.10
CA LEU A 48 -6.58 0.32 1.52
C LEU A 48 -7.82 -0.52 1.87
N GLY A 49 -8.99 -0.17 1.33
CA GLY A 49 -10.22 -0.95 1.51
C GLY A 49 -10.09 -2.37 0.93
N LEU A 50 -9.57 -2.51 -0.29
CA LEU A 50 -9.32 -3.82 -0.91
C LEU A 50 -8.31 -4.64 -0.10
N HIS A 51 -7.22 -4.02 0.36
CA HIS A 51 -6.21 -4.68 1.18
C HIS A 51 -6.80 -5.20 2.50
N GLN A 52 -7.64 -4.39 3.15
CA GLN A 52 -8.31 -4.79 4.39
C GLN A 52 -9.30 -5.94 4.17
N ILE A 53 -10.11 -5.89 3.12
CA ILE A 53 -11.02 -6.99 2.76
C ILE A 53 -10.24 -8.28 2.52
N ALA A 54 -9.14 -8.23 1.77
CA ALA A 54 -8.29 -9.39 1.53
C ALA A 54 -7.69 -9.96 2.82
N SER A 55 -7.35 -9.10 3.79
CA SER A 55 -6.81 -9.53 5.08
C SER A 55 -7.83 -10.25 5.98
N SER A 56 -9.12 -9.99 5.80
CA SER A 56 -10.23 -10.63 6.52
C SER A 56 -10.68 -11.98 5.93
N GLY A 57 -10.01 -12.46 4.87
CA GLY A 57 -10.28 -13.76 4.28
C GLY A 57 -9.86 -14.94 5.16
N SER A 58 -10.18 -16.15 4.71
CA SER A 58 -9.86 -17.40 5.42
C SER A 58 -8.39 -17.83 5.36
N LEU A 59 -7.59 -17.21 4.47
CA LEU A 59 -6.18 -17.54 4.32
C LEU A 59 -5.34 -16.87 5.41
N GLU A 60 -4.49 -17.65 6.06
CA GLU A 60 -3.51 -17.14 7.03
C GLU A 60 -2.52 -16.16 6.39
N ALA A 61 -1.99 -15.22 7.18
CA ALA A 61 -1.09 -14.18 6.69
C ALA A 61 0.13 -14.72 5.91
N PRO A 62 0.88 -15.74 6.37
CA PRO A 62 2.03 -16.26 5.63
C PRO A 62 1.65 -16.83 4.25
N THR A 63 0.47 -17.41 4.12
CA THR A 63 -0.03 -17.93 2.85
C THR A 63 -0.37 -16.79 1.89
N ARG A 64 -0.98 -15.71 2.39
CA ARG A 64 -1.27 -14.52 1.58
C ARG A 64 0.02 -13.87 1.06
N GLU A 65 1.05 -13.76 1.88
CA GLU A 65 2.35 -13.20 1.46
C GLU A 65 3.02 -14.05 0.36
N ARG A 66 2.98 -15.38 0.48
CA ARG A 66 3.50 -16.27 -0.59
C ARG A 66 2.74 -16.10 -1.91
N ILE A 67 1.42 -15.91 -1.87
CA ILE A 67 0.63 -15.62 -3.07
C ILE A 67 1.02 -14.26 -3.65
N ALA A 68 1.17 -13.24 -2.82
CA ALA A 68 1.59 -11.90 -3.26
C ALA A 68 2.97 -11.95 -3.93
N LEU A 69 3.94 -12.65 -3.34
CA LEU A 69 5.27 -12.87 -3.91
C LEU A 69 5.22 -13.59 -5.26
N ALA A 70 4.49 -14.69 -5.37
CA ALA A 70 4.37 -15.44 -6.62
C ALA A 70 3.76 -14.58 -7.75
N VAL A 71 2.73 -13.80 -7.44
CA VAL A 71 2.10 -12.88 -8.40
C VAL A 71 3.04 -11.72 -8.76
N ALA A 72 3.80 -11.20 -7.78
CA ALA A 72 4.78 -10.14 -7.99
C ALA A 72 5.92 -10.57 -8.92
N GLU A 73 6.47 -11.78 -8.73
CA GLU A 73 7.49 -12.37 -9.59
C GLU A 73 6.95 -12.61 -11.00
N GLN A 74 5.77 -13.21 -11.13
CA GLN A 74 5.12 -13.46 -12.42
C GLN A 74 4.87 -12.17 -13.21
N ASN A 75 4.59 -11.06 -12.53
CA ASN A 75 4.38 -9.74 -13.14
C ASN A 75 5.66 -8.91 -13.28
N ALA A 76 6.83 -9.46 -12.90
CA ALA A 76 8.10 -8.74 -12.85
C ALA A 76 8.03 -7.41 -12.05
N CYS A 77 7.18 -7.34 -11.02
CA CYS A 77 7.05 -6.17 -10.17
C CYS A 77 8.16 -6.14 -9.10
N GLN A 78 9.31 -5.53 -9.40
CA GLN A 78 10.43 -5.49 -8.45
C GLN A 78 10.10 -4.82 -7.10
N TYR A 79 9.26 -3.78 -7.11
CA TYR A 79 8.83 -3.14 -5.87
C TYR A 79 8.02 -4.11 -5.00
N CYS A 80 7.09 -4.85 -5.62
CA CYS A 80 6.22 -5.79 -4.93
C CYS A 80 7.04 -6.95 -4.35
N VAL A 81 7.99 -7.51 -5.12
CA VAL A 81 8.92 -8.56 -4.66
C VAL A 81 9.79 -8.10 -3.50
N SER A 82 10.14 -6.81 -3.43
CA SER A 82 10.94 -6.28 -2.32
C SER A 82 10.11 -5.95 -1.07
N ALA A 83 8.79 -5.80 -1.23
CA ALA A 83 7.90 -5.33 -0.17
C ALA A 83 7.15 -6.45 0.55
N HIS A 84 6.89 -7.56 -0.15
CA HIS A 84 6.29 -8.79 0.37
C HIS A 84 7.39 -9.81 0.69
#